data_AF-A0A5C5Z3K2-F1
#
_entry.id   AF-A0A5C5Z3K2-F1
#
_cell.length_a   1.000
_cell.length_b   1.000
_cell.length_c   1.000
_cell.angle_alpha   90.00
_cell.angle_beta   90.00
_cell.angle_gamma   90.00
#
_symmetry.space_group_name_H-M   'P 1'
#
loop_
_entity.id
_entity.type
_entity.pdbx_description
1 polymer ?
#
loop_
_entity_poly.entity_id
_entity_poly.type
_entity_poly.pdbx_seq_one_letter_code
_entity_poly.pdbx_strand_id
1 'polypeptide(L)'
;MNGRSSWAHKFAVAFRGLGISICDQSSFWVHLPIAVAVLIIALFLHLETWRWAMLVCMITIVLSAELMNTAIERLCKRLHPEHDEVIGNVLDTAAAAVLVAGLGAAVVGLIVIGDAIL
;
A
#
# COMPACT_ATOMS: atom_id res chain seq x y z
N MET A 1 24.95 4.34 -21.43
CA MET A 1 24.04 5.51 -21.36
C MET A 1 23.55 5.79 -22.77
N ASN A 2 22.33 5.39 -23.13
CA ASN A 2 21.49 5.96 -24.21
C ASN A 2 20.23 5.11 -24.39
N GLY A 3 19.09 5.77 -24.49
CA GLY A 3 17.81 5.16 -24.79
C GLY A 3 16.73 5.97 -24.11
N ARG A 4 16.05 6.85 -24.86
CA ARG A 4 14.83 7.53 -24.42
C ARG A 4 13.90 6.43 -23.89
N SER A 5 13.82 6.25 -22.58
CA SER A 5 12.89 5.29 -22.02
C SER A 5 11.50 5.80 -22.36
N SER A 6 10.90 5.19 -23.38
CA SER A 6 9.51 5.41 -23.74
C SER A 6 8.69 5.33 -22.44
N TRP A 7 7.70 6.19 -22.29
CA TRP A 7 6.79 6.15 -21.14
C TRP A 7 6.29 4.72 -20.88
N ALA A 8 6.07 3.93 -21.94
CA ALA A 8 5.73 2.52 -21.85
C ALA A 8 6.74 1.66 -21.09
N HIS A 9 8.05 1.91 -21.25
CA HIS A 9 9.10 1.18 -20.52
C HIS A 9 9.09 1.55 -19.02
N LYS A 10 8.88 2.83 -18.69
CA LYS A 10 8.76 3.27 -17.28
C LYS A 10 7.55 2.63 -16.61
N PHE A 11 6.40 2.60 -17.29
CA PHE A 11 5.21 1.91 -16.79
C PHE A 11 5.44 0.40 -16.64
N ALA A 12 6.07 -0.26 -17.63
CA ALA A 12 6.39 -1.68 -17.54
C ALA A 12 7.27 -2.02 -16.33
N VAL A 13 8.28 -1.18 -16.03
CA VAL A 13 9.12 -1.33 -14.83
C VAL A 13 8.29 -1.16 -13.55
N ALA A 14 7.42 -0.15 -13.49
CA ALA A 14 6.55 0.08 -12.33
C ALA A 14 5.56 -1.08 -12.10
N PHE A 15 4.89 -1.56 -13.15
CA PHE A 15 3.98 -2.72 -13.08
C PHE A 15 4.72 -4.01 -12.69
N ARG A 16 5.95 -4.20 -13.17
CA ARG A 16 6.78 -5.31 -12.72
C ARG A 16 7.09 -5.19 -11.23
N GLY A 17 7.44 -4.01 -10.74
CA GLY A 17 7.66 -3.75 -9.30
C GLY A 17 6.44 -4.05 -8.43
N LEU A 18 5.25 -3.68 -8.91
CA LEU A 18 3.97 -4.04 -8.27
C LEU A 18 3.78 -5.56 -8.22
N GLY A 19 3.94 -6.26 -9.34
CA GLY A 19 3.75 -7.70 -9.42
C GLY A 19 4.69 -8.49 -8.50
N ILE A 20 5.97 -8.08 -8.41
CA ILE A 20 6.92 -8.75 -7.51
C ILE A 20 6.50 -8.51 -6.04
N SER A 21 5.98 -7.32 -5.68
CA SER A 21 5.58 -7.04 -4.30
C SER A 21 4.32 -7.79 -3.86
N ILE A 22 3.35 -7.96 -4.76
CA ILE A 22 2.09 -8.69 -4.51
C ILE A 22 2.33 -10.19 -4.24
N CYS A 23 3.28 -10.81 -4.92
CA CYS A 23 3.52 -12.25 -4.79
C CYS A 23 4.36 -12.67 -3.58
N ASP A 24 5.06 -11.73 -2.94
CA ASP A 24 6.17 -12.04 -2.01
C ASP A 24 5.86 -11.66 -0.54
N GLN A 25 4.91 -10.75 -0.28
CA GLN A 25 4.59 -10.27 1.07
C GLN A 25 3.20 -10.67 1.56
N SER A 26 3.09 -11.16 2.80
CA SER A 26 1.80 -11.54 3.40
C SER A 26 0.91 -10.34 3.72
N SER A 27 1.48 -9.17 4.03
CA SER A 27 0.73 -7.98 4.41
C SER A 27 -0.11 -7.41 3.25
N PHE A 28 0.37 -7.52 2.01
CA PHE A 28 -0.40 -7.18 0.80
C PHE A 28 -1.67 -8.02 0.66
N TRP A 29 -1.61 -9.30 1.04
CA TRP A 29 -2.77 -10.21 1.05
C TRP A 29 -3.81 -9.87 2.11
N VAL A 30 -3.46 -9.08 3.13
CA VAL A 30 -4.40 -8.59 4.14
C VAL A 30 -5.00 -7.25 3.71
N HIS A 31 -4.18 -6.32 3.20
CA HIS A 31 -4.65 -4.99 2.83
C HIS A 31 -5.51 -4.99 1.56
N LEU A 32 -5.21 -5.85 0.57
CA LEU A 32 -5.93 -5.87 -0.71
C LEU A 32 -7.40 -6.32 -0.55
N PRO A 33 -7.75 -7.42 0.14
CA PRO A 33 -9.15 -7.80 0.36
C PRO A 33 -9.93 -6.75 1.16
N ILE A 34 -9.29 -6.12 2.15
CA ILE A 34 -9.92 -5.05 2.95
C ILE A 34 -10.23 -3.85 2.06
N ALA A 35 -9.29 -3.41 1.22
CA ALA A 35 -9.51 -2.33 0.28
C ALA A 35 -10.66 -2.65 -0.70
N VAL A 36 -10.70 -3.86 -1.24
CA VAL A 36 -11.78 -4.32 -2.12
C VAL A 36 -13.13 -4.31 -1.40
N ALA A 37 -13.20 -4.84 -0.17
CA ALA A 37 -14.41 -4.84 0.63
C ALA A 37 -14.94 -3.42 0.89
N VAL A 38 -14.06 -2.49 1.24
CA VAL A 38 -14.41 -1.07 1.46
C VAL A 38 -14.98 -0.42 0.19
N LEU A 39 -14.39 -0.69 -0.98
CA LEU A 39 -14.90 -0.17 -2.26
C LEU A 39 -16.26 -0.77 -2.64
N ILE A 40 -16.49 -2.05 -2.34
CA ILE A 40 -17.79 -2.70 -2.55
C ILE A 40 -18.86 -2.06 -1.65
N ILE A 41 -18.56 -1.85 -0.36
CA ILE A 41 -19.47 -1.18 0.58
C ILE A 41 -19.78 0.25 0.11
N ALA A 42 -18.77 0.99 -0.35
CA ALA A 42 -18.94 2.33 -0.90
C ALA A 42 -19.86 2.36 -2.14
N LEU A 43 -19.80 1.32 -2.99
CA LEU A 43 -20.68 1.17 -4.14
C LEU A 43 -22.12 0.91 -3.72
N PHE A 44 -22.34 0.04 -2.73
CA PHE A 44 -23.68 -0.27 -2.21
C PHE A 44 -24.34 0.92 -1.51
N LEU A 45 -23.55 1.77 -0.85
CA LEU A 45 -24.05 2.95 -0.13
C LEU A 45 -24.22 4.20 -1.02
N HIS A 46 -24.00 4.10 -2.32
CA HIS A 46 -24.12 5.22 -3.27
C HIS A 46 -23.40 6.51 -2.80
N LEU A 47 -22.18 6.37 -2.26
CA LEU A 47 -21.45 7.50 -1.69
C LEU A 47 -21.20 8.61 -2.72
N GLU A 48 -21.21 9.86 -2.26
CA GLU A 48 -20.85 11.02 -3.07
C GLU A 48 -19.40 10.97 -3.58
N THR A 49 -19.12 11.69 -4.66
CA THR A 49 -17.81 11.67 -5.35
C THR A 49 -16.63 12.04 -4.44
N TRP A 50 -16.81 12.97 -3.50
CA TRP A 50 -15.73 13.38 -2.59
C TRP A 50 -15.35 12.27 -1.59
N ARG A 51 -16.32 11.44 -1.19
CA ARG A 51 -16.12 10.29 -0.29
C ARG A 51 -15.35 9.19 -0.99
N TRP A 52 -15.68 8.93 -2.26
CA TRP A 52 -14.90 8.06 -3.14
C TRP A 52 -13.45 8.53 -3.27
N ALA A 53 -13.23 9.84 -3.48
CA ALA A 53 -11.90 10.39 -3.58
C ALA A 53 -11.08 10.15 -2.30
N MET A 54 -11.69 10.28 -1.11
CA MET A 54 -11.04 9.98 0.16
C MET A 54 -10.67 8.50 0.29
N LEU A 55 -11.60 7.58 -0.04
CA LEU A 55 -11.33 6.14 0.03
C LEU A 55 -10.21 5.73 -0.93
N VAL A 56 -10.25 6.20 -2.17
CA VAL A 56 -9.21 5.94 -3.17
C VAL A 56 -7.86 6.51 -2.71
N CYS A 57 -7.85 7.71 -2.12
CA CYS A 57 -6.64 8.34 -1.59
C CYS A 57 -6.02 7.49 -0.47
N MET A 58 -6.83 7.06 0.51
CA MET A 58 -6.37 6.24 1.63
C MET A 58 -5.85 4.87 1.17
N ILE A 59 -6.57 4.20 0.27
CA ILE A 59 -6.11 2.93 -0.33
C ILE A 59 -4.76 3.14 -1.02
N THR A 60 -4.61 4.22 -1.80
CA THR A 60 -3.34 4.54 -2.48
C THR A 60 -2.19 4.76 -1.50
N ILE A 61 -2.44 5.45 -0.37
CA ILE A 61 -1.44 5.70 0.67
C ILE A 61 -0.99 4.37 1.31
N VAL A 62 -1.94 3.50 1.69
CA VAL A 62 -1.63 2.20 2.30
C VAL A 62 -0.80 1.33 1.35
N LEU A 63 -1.21 1.24 0.07
CA LEU A 63 -0.48 0.47 -0.93
C LEU A 63 0.92 1.06 -1.19
N SER A 64 1.06 2.38 -1.18
CA SER A 64 2.36 3.02 -1.35
C SER A 64 3.30 2.75 -0.17
N ALA A 65 2.79 2.79 1.06
CA ALA A 65 3.55 2.45 2.26
C ALA A 65 4.01 0.98 2.23
N GLU A 66 3.12 0.07 1.85
CA GLU A 66 3.41 -1.37 1.72
C GLU A 66 4.51 -1.65 0.68
N LEU A 67 4.44 -0.98 -0.48
CA LEU A 67 5.46 -1.09 -1.52
C LEU A 67 6.81 -0.55 -1.05
N MET A 68 6.81 0.55 -0.29
CA MET A 68 8.03 1.11 0.29
C MET A 68 8.63 0.15 1.33
N ASN A 69 7.80 -0.41 2.22
CA ASN A 69 8.21 -1.44 3.18
C ASN A 69 8.86 -2.63 2.47
N THR A 70 8.21 -3.14 1.42
CA THR A 70 8.75 -4.24 0.61
C THR A 70 10.08 -3.92 -0.05
N ALA A 71 10.23 -2.70 -0.57
CA ALA A 71 11.47 -2.26 -1.21
C ALA A 71 12.62 -2.18 -0.19
N ILE A 72 12.36 -1.62 1.00
CA ILE A 72 13.32 -1.54 2.10
C ILE A 72 13.71 -2.93 2.56
N GLU A 73 12.74 -3.82 2.78
CA GLU A 73 12.99 -5.19 3.22
C GLU A 73 13.89 -5.96 2.25
N ARG A 74 13.61 -5.86 0.95
CA ARG A 74 14.44 -6.51 -0.08
C ARG A 74 15.84 -5.92 -0.15
N LEU A 75 15.97 -4.60 0.00
CA LEU A 75 17.28 -3.95 0.02
C LEU A 75 18.09 -4.43 1.23
N CYS A 76 17.50 -4.42 2.42
CA CYS A 76 18.13 -4.90 3.66
C CYS A 76 18.54 -6.37 3.55
N LYS A 77 17.63 -7.27 3.12
CA LYS A 77 17.93 -8.69 2.91
C LYS A 77 19.07 -8.93 1.91
N ARG A 78 19.20 -8.04 0.91
CA ARG A 78 20.28 -8.16 -0.09
C ARG A 78 21.63 -7.66 0.42
N LEU A 79 21.64 -6.58 1.21
CA LEU A 79 22.86 -5.95 1.73
C LEU A 79 23.39 -6.67 2.98
N HIS A 80 22.50 -7.16 3.85
CA HIS A 80 22.82 -7.79 5.13
C HIS A 80 22.07 -9.13 5.23
N PRO A 81 22.61 -10.21 4.63
CA PRO A 81 21.99 -11.53 4.67
C PRO A 81 22.09 -12.21 6.05
N GLU A 82 23.00 -11.74 6.90
CA GLU A 82 23.14 -12.18 8.30
C GLU A 82 22.25 -11.31 9.20
N HIS A 83 21.77 -11.85 10.33
CA HIS A 83 20.92 -11.09 11.25
C HIS A 83 21.70 -9.96 11.91
N ASP A 84 21.21 -8.73 11.74
CA ASP A 84 21.75 -7.50 12.34
C ASP A 84 20.61 -6.75 13.07
N GLU A 85 20.86 -6.37 14.32
CA GLU A 85 19.86 -5.73 15.19
C GLU A 85 19.43 -4.34 14.69
N VAL A 86 20.35 -3.59 14.08
CA VAL A 86 20.04 -2.28 13.49
C VAL A 86 19.15 -2.46 12.27
N ILE A 87 19.41 -3.48 11.45
CA ILE A 87 18.55 -3.80 10.30
C ILE A 87 17.16 -4.22 10.79
N GLY A 88 17.07 -5.00 11.87
CA GLY A 88 15.79 -5.32 12.53
C GLY A 88 14.97 -4.06 12.85
N ASN A 89 15.58 -3.09 13.53
CA ASN A 89 14.92 -1.82 13.87
C ASN A 89 14.46 -1.01 12.64
N VAL A 90 15.21 -1.07 11.53
CA VAL A 90 14.82 -0.42 10.26
C VAL A 90 13.59 -1.09 9.66
N LEU A 91 13.56 -2.43 9.65
CA LEU A 91 12.41 -3.20 9.14
C LEU A 91 11.17 -2.97 10.01
N ASP A 92 11.33 -2.95 11.34
CA ASP A 92 10.24 -2.66 12.27
C ASP A 92 9.67 -1.25 12.07
N THR A 93 10.54 -0.27 11.81
CA THR A 93 10.12 1.11 11.51
C THR A 93 9.37 1.19 10.17
N ALA A 94 9.82 0.46 9.15
CA ALA A 94 9.15 0.40 7.86
C ALA A 94 7.76 -0.26 7.98
N ALA A 95 7.65 -1.33 8.77
CA ALA A 95 6.36 -1.97 9.09
C ALA A 95 5.43 -1.04 9.89
N ALA A 96 5.97 -0.25 10.83
CA ALA A 96 5.20 0.74 11.57
C ALA A 96 4.60 1.82 10.65
N ALA A 97 5.29 2.21 9.58
CA ALA A 97 4.75 3.15 8.60
C ALA A 97 3.51 2.61 7.88
N VAL A 98 3.51 1.31 7.53
CA VAL A 98 2.33 0.62 6.97
C VAL A 98 1.19 0.60 7.99
N LEU A 99 1.48 0.28 9.25
CA LEU A 99 0.49 0.27 10.32
C LEU A 99 -0.19 1.63 10.49
N VAL A 100 0.59 2.72 10.54
CA VAL A 100 0.06 4.08 10.67
C VAL A 100 -0.82 4.44 9.47
N ALA A 101 -0.39 4.13 8.25
CA ALA A 101 -1.20 4.34 7.05
C ALA A 101 -2.52 3.55 7.11
N GLY A 102 -2.47 2.28 7.53
CA GLY A 102 -3.63 1.41 7.67
C GLY A 102 -4.63 1.91 8.72
N LEU A 103 -4.15 2.37 9.88
CA LEU A 103 -5.00 2.95 10.92
C LEU A 103 -5.67 4.25 10.45
N GLY A 104 -4.92 5.13 9.77
CA GLY A 104 -5.47 6.33 9.16
C GLY A 104 -6.57 6.01 8.15
N ALA A 105 -6.32 5.04 7.27
CA ALA A 105 -7.30 4.57 6.30
C ALA A 105 -8.56 3.99 6.97
N ALA A 106 -8.40 3.22 8.06
CA ALA A 106 -9.52 2.67 8.82
C ALA A 106 -10.38 3.77 9.46
N VAL A 107 -9.75 4.78 10.08
CA VAL A 107 -10.47 5.92 10.67
C VAL A 107 -11.24 6.71 9.61
N VAL A 108 -10.60 7.03 8.48
CA VAL A 108 -11.27 7.71 7.36
C VAL A 108 -12.41 6.86 6.80
N GLY A 109 -12.20 5.54 6.63
CA GLY A 109 -13.22 4.61 6.19
C GLY A 109 -14.43 4.58 7.14
N LEU A 110 -14.21 4.58 8.45
CA LEU A 110 -15.27 4.64 9.46
C LEU A 110 -16.05 5.95 9.41
N ILE A 111 -15.37 7.09 9.24
CA ILE A 111 -16.03 8.40 9.11
C ILE A 111 -16.86 8.44 7.82
N VAL A 112 -16.23 8.06 6.70
CA VAL A 112 -16.87 8.10 5.39
C VAL A 112 -18.02 7.11 5.30
N ILE A 113 -17.94 5.91 5.86
CA ILE A 113 -19.03 4.93 5.79
C ILE A 113 -20.07 5.18 6.89
N GLY A 114 -19.65 5.54 8.10
CA GLY A 114 -20.54 5.79 9.24
C GLY A 114 -21.52 6.94 8.97
N ASP A 115 -21.05 8.02 8.36
CA ASP A 115 -21.89 9.15 7.92
C ASP A 115 -22.92 8.76 6.83
N ALA A 116 -22.74 7.62 6.14
CA ALA A 116 -23.69 7.17 5.11
C ALA A 116 -24.80 6.29 5.69
N ILE A 117 -24.56 5.71 6.87
CA ILE A 117 -25.47 4.75 7.51
C ILE A 117 -26.39 5.45 8.51
N LEU A 118 -25.94 6.57 9.10
CA LEU A 118 -26.70 7.43 10.01
C LEU A 118 -27.56 8.45 9.26
#